data_AF-A0A0F9D954-F1
#
_entry.id   AF-A0A0F9D954-F1
#
_cell.length_a   1.000
_cell.length_b   1.000
_cell.length_c   1.000
_cell.angle_alpha   90.00
_cell.angle_beta   90.00
_cell.angle_gamma   90.00
#
_symmetry.space_group_name_H-M   'P 1'
#
loop_
_entity.id
_entity.type
_entity.pdbx_description
1 polymer ?
#
loop_
_entity_poly.entity_id
_entity_poly.type
_entity_poly.pdbx_seq_one_letter_code
_entity_poly.pdbx_strand_id
1 'polypeptide(L)' 'MSLSSHVQELRKKHQSLSEIVEAAQRSPGTSDLQIAELKKQKLRLKEQIERLNAH' A
#
# COMPACT_ATOMS: atom_id res chain seq x y z
N MET A 1 1.08 -13.87 18.77
CA MET A 1 0.75 -13.48 17.39
C MET A 1 2.02 -13.58 16.56
N SER A 2 2.00 -14.33 15.46
CA SER A 2 3.21 -14.63 14.69
C SER A 2 3.57 -13.46 13.77
N LEU A 3 4.87 -13.26 13.53
CA LEU A 3 5.42 -12.36 12.49
C LEU A 3 4.74 -12.58 11.13
N SER A 4 4.35 -13.82 10.84
CA SER A 4 3.59 -14.20 9.65
C SER A 4 2.22 -13.51 9.54
N SER A 5 1.47 -13.40 10.65
CA SER A 5 0.17 -12.72 10.67
C SER A 5 0.30 -11.22 10.38
N HIS A 6 1.33 -10.59 10.96
CA HIS A 6 1.59 -9.17 10.73
C HIS A 6 1.97 -8.88 9.28
N VAL A 7 2.84 -9.70 8.68
CA VAL A 7 3.19 -9.60 7.25
C VAL A 7 1.98 -9.81 6.36
N GLN A 8 1.10 -10.77 6.68
CA GLN A 8 -0.15 -10.99 5.92
C GLN A 8 -1.08 -9.77 5.96
N GLU A 9 -1.25 -9.14 7.12
CA GLU A 9 -2.06 -7.92 7.23
C GLU A 9 -1.47 -6.75 6.43
N LEU A 10 -0.14 -6.57 6.48
CA LEU A 10 0.53 -5.54 5.69
C LEU A 10 0.37 -5.79 4.19
N ARG A 11 0.48 -7.04 3.74
CA ARG A 11 0.25 -7.41 2.33
C ARG A 11 -1.20 -7.11 1.90
N LYS A 12 -2.19 -7.42 2.74
CA LYS A 12 -3.59 -7.06 2.48
C LYS A 12 -3.77 -5.54 2.35
N LYS A 13 -3.22 -4.76 3.28
CA LYS A 13 -3.27 -3.28 3.21
C LYS A 13 -2.60 -2.73 1.95
N HIS A 14 -1.45 -3.28 1.57
CA HIS A 14 -0.75 -2.91 0.34
C HIS A 14 -1.59 -3.21 -0.91
N GLN A 15 -2.26 -4.36 -0.96
CA GLN A 15 -3.16 -4.73 -2.05
C GLN A 15 -4.34 -3.75 -2.16
N SER A 16 -5.02 -3.47 -1.06
CA SER A 16 -6.12 -2.49 -1.04
C SER A 16 -5.67 -1.09 -1.47
N LEU A 17 -4.49 -0.63 -1.02
CA LEU A 17 -3.95 0.66 -1.49
C LEU A 17 -3.66 0.65 -2.99
N SER A 18 -3.25 -0.48 -3.57
CA SER A 18 -3.06 -0.59 -5.02
C SER A 18 -4.37 -0.38 -5.77
N GLU A 19 -5.44 -1.03 -5.33
CA GLU A 19 -6.78 -0.92 -5.92
C GLU A 19 -7.31 0.51 -5.82
N ILE A 20 -7.11 1.17 -4.67
CA ILE A 20 -7.51 2.56 -4.46
C ILE A 20 -6.72 3.50 -5.37
N VAL A 21 -5.39 3.31 -5.53
CA VAL A 21 -4.58 4.11 -6.45
C VAL A 21 -5.09 3.97 -7.89
N GLU A 22 -5.38 2.75 -8.34
CA GLU A 22 -5.88 2.51 -9.69
C GLU A 22 -7.28 3.09 -9.92
N ALA A 23 -8.17 3.02 -8.93
CA ALA A 23 -9.48 3.66 -8.99
C ALA A 23 -9.35 5.19 -9.04
N ALA A 24 -8.50 5.75 -8.18
CA ALA A 24 -8.23 7.18 -8.10
C ALA A 24 -7.63 7.72 -9.41
N GLN A 25 -6.69 6.99 -10.03
CA GLN A 25 -6.10 7.36 -11.33
C GLN A 25 -7.09 7.32 -12.49
N ARG A 26 -8.12 6.47 -12.42
CA ARG A 26 -9.16 6.36 -13.46
C ARG A 26 -10.31 7.35 -13.27
N SER A 27 -10.44 7.94 -12.09
CA SER A 27 -11.55 8.83 -11.78
C SER A 27 -11.27 10.26 -12.28
N PRO A 28 -12.12 10.82 -13.16
CA PRO A 28 -12.00 12.22 -13.55
C PRO A 28 -12.30 13.11 -12.33
N GLY A 29 -11.34 13.97 -11.95
CA GLY A 29 -11.46 14.86 -10.80
C GLY A 29 -10.63 14.47 -9.57
N THR A 30 -9.94 13.32 -9.60
CA THR A 30 -8.93 13.02 -8.57
C THR A 30 -7.73 13.94 -8.74
N SER A 31 -7.28 14.56 -7.65
CA SER A 31 -6.07 15.38 -7.66
C SER A 31 -4.81 14.51 -7.73
N ASP A 32 -3.82 14.94 -8.52
CA ASP A 32 -2.50 14.33 -8.57
C ASP A 32 -1.83 14.24 -7.20
N LEU A 33 -2.11 15.19 -6.30
CA LEU A 33 -1.62 15.18 -4.92
C LEU A 33 -2.16 13.97 -4.14
N GLN A 34 -3.44 13.64 -4.29
CA GLN A 34 -4.04 12.47 -3.64
C GLN A 34 -3.44 11.18 -4.18
N ILE A 35 -3.24 11.08 -5.49
CA ILE A 35 -2.59 9.92 -6.12
C ILE A 35 -1.15 9.77 -5.62
N ALA A 36 -0.40 10.87 -5.51
CA ALA A 36 0.97 10.87 -5.01
C ALA A 36 1.03 10.40 -3.55
N GLU A 37 0.10 10.86 -2.70
CA GLU A 37 0.03 10.46 -1.30
C GLU A 37 -0.28 8.96 -1.15
N LEU A 38 -1.27 8.45 -1.89
CA LEU A 38 -1.63 7.03 -1.90
C LEU A 38 -0.46 6.15 -2.36
N LYS A 39 0.26 6.56 -3.42
CA LYS A 39 1.47 5.87 -3.89
C LYS A 39 2.57 5.87 -2.83
N LYS A 40 2.76 6.97 -2.10
CA LYS A 40 3.73 7.08 -1.01
C LYS A 40 3.38 6.14 0.14
N GLN A 41 2.10 6.04 0.50
CA GLN A 41 1.62 5.08 1.51
C GLN A 41 1.86 3.63 1.05
N LYS A 42 1.55 3.32 -0.22
CA LYS A 42 1.82 2.01 -0.82
C LYS A 42 3.31 1.64 -0.76
N LEU A 43 4.20 2.58 -1.10
CA LEU A 43 5.65 2.38 -1.04
C LEU A 43 6.13 2.07 0.39
N ARG A 44 5.65 2.83 1.38
CA ARG A 44 5.99 2.59 2.81
C ARG A 44 5.59 1.20 3.28
N LEU A 45 4.40 0.73 2.91
CA LEU A 45 3.97 -0.64 3.26
C LEU A 45 4.85 -1.69 2.59
N LYS A 46 5.24 -1.49 1.33
CA LYS A 46 6.16 -2.39 0.63
C LYS A 46 7.50 -2.48 1.36
N GLU A 47 8.11 -1.34 1.71
CA GLU A 47 9.36 -1.30 2.47
C GLU A 47 9.24 -1.97 3.84
N GLN A 48 8.11 -1.78 4.54
CA GLN A 48 7.87 -2.42 5.83
C GLN A 48 7.74 -3.94 5.68
N ILE A 49 7.04 -4.43 4.65
CA ILE A 49 6.94 -5.87 4.36
C ILE A 49 8.33 -6.45 4.03
N GLU A 50 9.12 -5.77 3.21
CA GLU A 50 10.48 -6.21 2.85
C GLU A 50 11.39 -6.30 4.08
N ARG A 51 11.37 -5.28 4.94
CA ARG A 51 12.12 -5.29 6.21
C ARG A 51 11.73 -6.46 7.12
N LEU A 52 10.44 -6.78 7.18
CA LEU A 52 9.94 -7.88 8.02
C LEU A 52 10.19 -9.26 7.42
N ASN A 53 10.28 -9.39 6.08
CA ASN A 53 10.65 -10.64 5.41
C ASN A 53 12.16 -10.93 5.45
N ALA A 54 13.00 -9.92 5.69
CA ALA A 54 14.45 -10.04 5.75
C ALA A 54 14.97 -10.52 7.13
N HIS A 55 14.07 -10.72 8.09
CA HIS A 55 14.33 -11.29 9.42
C HIS A 55 13.76 -12.70 9.52
#